data_AF-A0A410JSX7-F1
#
_entry.id   AF-A0A410JSX7-F1
#
_cell.length_a   1.000
_cell.length_b   1.000
_cell.length_c   1.000
_cell.angle_alpha   90.00
_cell.angle_beta   90.00
_cell.angle_gamma   90.00
#
_symmetry.space_group_name_H-M   'P 1'
#
loop_
_entity.id
_entity.type
_entity.pdbx_description
1 polymer ?
#
loop_
_entity_poly.entity_id
_entity_poly.type
_entity_poly.pdbx_seq_one_letter_code
_entity_poly.pdbx_strand_id
1 'polypeptide(L)'
;MGEYTVYISRDLEELKKRLLQKAHDFSQSEKDYAGFYYLLEVIEQSPRWKYRNKNEFYTNLSWVVQEFPVKNNGKVCYGDYLSVLSDFQEYIKTEFGLLAPNKKFMNYFWRGGFLGFLLGVFFNIYLALAFSVFFAFLFGAREENKARQAGKVLGAQKPKLKFVYKNKKE
;
A
#
# COMPACT_ATOMS: atom_id res chain seq x y z
N MET A 1 -21.43 -15.77 16.44
CA MET A 1 -20.46 -14.96 15.67
C MET A 1 -20.16 -13.61 16.37
N GLY A 2 -20.03 -13.58 17.70
CA GLY A 2 -19.91 -12.33 18.48
C GLY A 2 -18.53 -12.11 19.10
N GLU A 3 -17.93 -13.13 19.69
CA GLU A 3 -16.68 -12.97 20.46
C GLU A 3 -15.43 -12.88 19.58
N TYR A 4 -15.28 -13.76 18.58
CA TYR A 4 -14.08 -13.79 17.71
C TYR A 4 -13.84 -12.49 16.92
N THR A 5 -14.90 -11.78 16.57
CA THR A 5 -14.82 -10.49 15.87
C THR A 5 -14.28 -9.37 16.77
N VAL A 6 -14.54 -9.45 18.09
CA VAL A 6 -14.11 -8.47 19.10
C VAL A 6 -12.63 -8.62 19.41
N TYR A 7 -12.11 -9.85 19.53
CA TYR A 7 -10.68 -10.11 19.74
C TYR A 7 -9.83 -9.58 18.58
N ILE A 8 -10.24 -9.88 17.36
CA ILE A 8 -9.57 -9.42 16.14
C ILE A 8 -9.52 -7.88 16.03
N SER A 9 -10.60 -7.18 16.36
CA SER A 9 -10.59 -5.71 16.34
C SER A 9 -9.63 -5.10 17.36
N ARG A 10 -9.51 -5.73 18.54
CA ARG A 10 -8.61 -5.29 19.60
C ARG A 10 -7.15 -5.50 19.20
N ASP A 11 -6.85 -6.65 18.59
CA ASP A 11 -5.49 -6.97 18.13
C ASP A 11 -5.03 -6.05 16.99
N LEU A 12 -5.92 -5.72 16.05
CA LEU A 12 -5.65 -4.71 15.01
C LEU A 12 -5.37 -3.33 15.58
N GLU A 13 -6.13 -2.90 16.58
CA GLU A 13 -5.88 -1.62 17.26
C GLU A 13 -4.51 -1.60 17.94
N GLU A 14 -4.12 -2.71 18.56
CA GLU A 14 -2.81 -2.81 19.21
C GLU A 14 -1.67 -2.76 18.19
N LEU A 15 -1.79 -3.47 17.07
CA LEU A 15 -0.84 -3.39 15.96
C LEU A 15 -0.75 -1.97 15.38
N LYS A 16 -1.90 -1.28 15.23
CA LYS A 16 -1.93 0.13 14.80
C LYS A 16 -1.16 1.03 15.75
N LYS A 17 -1.40 0.90 17.06
CA LYS A 17 -0.71 1.68 18.11
C LYS A 17 0.79 1.45 18.07
N ARG A 18 1.23 0.19 17.99
CA ARG A 18 2.66 -0.17 17.88
C ARG A 18 3.32 0.44 16.64
N LEU A 19 2.66 0.34 15.48
CA LEU A 19 3.17 0.91 14.23
C LEU A 19 3.31 2.45 14.34
N LEU A 20 2.30 3.13 14.89
CA LEU A 20 2.33 4.57 15.12
C LEU A 20 3.46 4.98 16.07
N GLN A 21 3.65 4.22 17.15
CA GLN A 21 4.69 4.48 18.14
C GLN A 21 6.09 4.34 17.53
N LYS A 22 6.35 3.27 16.77
CA LYS A 22 7.66 3.07 16.12
C LYS A 22 7.97 4.14 15.08
N ALA A 23 6.96 4.59 14.33
CA ALA A 23 7.10 5.60 13.30
C ALA A 23 6.98 7.05 13.82
N HIS A 24 6.87 7.27 15.13
CA HIS A 24 6.62 8.59 15.72
C HIS A 24 7.68 9.63 15.26
N ASP A 25 8.96 9.28 15.37
CA ASP A 25 10.09 10.16 15.05
C ASP A 25 10.57 10.08 13.60
N PHE A 26 9.80 9.40 12.74
CA PHE A 26 10.12 9.26 11.33
C PHE A 26 9.61 10.49 10.57
N SER A 27 10.48 11.05 9.74
CA SER A 27 10.13 12.04 8.73
C SER A 27 9.20 11.43 7.67
N GLN A 28 8.62 12.28 6.85
CA GLN A 28 7.70 11.86 5.80
C GLN A 28 8.36 10.89 4.80
N SER A 29 9.60 11.16 4.40
CA SER A 29 10.34 10.30 3.47
C SER A 29 10.71 8.96 4.09
N GLU A 30 11.05 8.92 5.39
CA GLU A 30 11.32 7.68 6.13
C GLU A 30 10.05 6.83 6.25
N LYS A 31 8.89 7.44 6.53
CA LYS A 31 7.58 6.75 6.55
C LYS A 31 7.24 6.16 5.19
N ASP A 32 7.48 6.93 4.13
CA ASP A 32 7.26 6.50 2.75
C ASP A 32 8.15 5.32 2.35
N TYR A 33 9.42 5.35 2.75
CA TYR A 33 10.39 4.31 2.42
C TYR A 33 10.16 3.03 3.26
N ALA A 34 9.80 3.18 4.53
CA ALA A 34 9.47 2.06 5.41
C ALA A 34 8.10 1.43 5.12
N GLY A 35 7.33 1.91 4.13
CA GLY A 35 6.00 1.37 3.83
C GLY A 35 4.96 1.61 4.94
N PHE A 36 5.16 2.62 5.79
CA PHE A 36 4.28 2.93 6.92
C PHE A 36 2.82 3.11 6.49
N TYR A 37 2.58 3.90 5.45
CA TYR A 37 1.22 4.16 4.95
C TYR A 37 0.56 2.93 4.36
N TYR A 38 1.35 2.05 3.76
CA TYR A 38 0.85 0.78 3.24
C TYR A 38 0.34 -0.10 4.39
N LEU A 39 1.14 -0.29 5.44
CA LEU A 39 0.75 -1.10 6.60
C LEU A 39 -0.44 -0.49 7.36
N LEU A 40 -0.47 0.84 7.49
CA LEU A 40 -1.60 1.54 8.11
C LEU A 40 -2.90 1.31 7.32
N GLU A 41 -2.83 1.39 5.99
CA GLU A 41 -3.97 1.15 5.11
C GLU A 41 -4.42 -0.33 5.17
N VAL A 42 -3.48 -1.28 5.22
CA VAL A 42 -3.79 -2.70 5.45
C VAL A 42 -4.55 -2.86 6.77
N ILE A 43 -4.03 -2.35 7.89
CA ILE A 43 -4.67 -2.46 9.21
C ILE A 43 -6.09 -1.87 9.18
N GLU A 44 -6.27 -0.68 8.60
CA GLU A 44 -7.56 0.02 8.57
C GLU A 44 -8.60 -0.64 7.65
N GLN A 45 -8.18 -1.21 6.52
CA GLN A 45 -9.09 -1.82 5.56
C GLN A 45 -9.36 -3.30 5.87
N SER A 46 -8.44 -3.97 6.54
CA SER A 46 -8.50 -5.40 6.83
C SER A 46 -9.85 -5.85 7.45
N PRO A 47 -10.52 -5.14 8.37
CA PRO A 47 -11.81 -5.61 8.91
C PRO A 47 -12.90 -5.83 7.85
N ARG A 48 -12.77 -5.22 6.66
CA ARG A 48 -13.73 -5.30 5.56
C ARG A 48 -13.39 -6.40 4.56
N TRP A 49 -12.26 -7.08 4.70
CA TRP A 49 -11.80 -8.08 3.74
C TRP A 49 -12.40 -9.46 3.99
N LYS A 50 -12.51 -10.24 2.92
CA LYS A 50 -12.85 -11.67 2.99
C LYS A 50 -11.55 -12.46 3.02
N TYR A 51 -11.29 -13.11 4.15
CA TYR A 51 -10.08 -13.87 4.40
C TYR A 51 -10.31 -15.34 4.07
N ARG A 52 -9.34 -15.99 3.43
CA ARG A 52 -9.27 -17.46 3.41
C ARG A 52 -8.82 -17.98 4.77
N ASN A 53 -7.80 -17.35 5.36
CA ASN A 53 -7.29 -17.68 6.69
C ASN A 53 -7.00 -16.41 7.50
N LYS A 54 -7.86 -16.10 8.47
CA LYS A 54 -7.72 -14.91 9.32
C LYS A 54 -6.46 -14.98 10.19
N ASN A 55 -6.18 -16.12 10.82
CA ASN A 55 -5.05 -16.25 11.75
C ASN A 55 -3.71 -16.05 11.03
N GLU A 56 -3.56 -16.63 9.84
CA GLU A 56 -2.36 -16.46 9.01
C GLU A 56 -2.15 -15.00 8.61
N PHE A 57 -3.21 -14.29 8.23
CA PHE A 57 -3.14 -12.85 7.98
C PHE A 57 -2.64 -12.10 9.23
N TYR A 58 -3.21 -12.40 10.40
CA TYR A 58 -2.81 -11.77 11.67
C TYR A 58 -1.36 -12.05 12.02
N THR A 59 -0.90 -13.29 11.88
CA THR A 59 0.49 -13.66 12.12
C THR A 59 1.44 -12.89 11.22
N ASN A 60 1.15 -12.85 9.91
CA ASN A 60 1.99 -12.15 8.94
C ASN A 60 2.00 -10.63 9.16
N LEU A 61 0.84 -10.03 9.48
CA LEU A 61 0.73 -8.61 9.78
C LEU A 61 1.44 -8.25 11.10
N SER A 62 1.27 -9.07 12.14
CA SER A 62 1.96 -8.89 13.41
C SER A 62 3.47 -8.96 13.22
N TRP A 63 3.95 -9.92 12.44
CA TRP A 63 5.36 -10.08 12.13
C TRP A 63 5.95 -8.84 11.45
N VAL A 64 5.33 -8.33 10.38
CA VAL A 64 5.86 -7.13 9.68
C VAL A 64 5.81 -5.88 10.56
N VAL A 65 4.80 -5.72 11.43
CA VAL A 65 4.75 -4.60 12.39
C VAL A 65 5.82 -4.76 13.48
N GLN A 66 6.09 -5.98 13.93
CA GLN A 66 7.14 -6.28 14.89
C GLN A 66 8.54 -6.03 14.33
N GLU A 67 8.78 -6.32 13.05
CA GLU A 67 10.03 -6.03 12.36
C GLU A 67 10.13 -4.58 11.86
N PHE A 68 9.05 -3.79 11.99
CA PHE A 68 9.05 -2.40 11.55
C PHE A 68 10.24 -1.63 12.16
N PRO A 69 11.00 -0.89 11.33
CA PRO A 69 12.29 -0.34 11.72
C PRO A 69 12.15 0.64 12.87
N VAL A 70 13.22 0.76 13.64
CA VAL A 70 13.32 1.71 14.76
C VAL A 70 14.38 2.74 14.43
N LYS A 71 14.12 3.98 14.83
CA LYS A 71 15.09 5.07 14.69
C LYS A 71 15.96 5.13 15.93
N ASN A 72 17.26 4.98 15.75
CA ASN A 72 18.24 5.09 16.82
C ASN A 72 19.28 6.16 16.47
N ASN A 73 19.51 7.11 17.35
CA ASN A 73 20.44 8.24 17.15
C ASN A 73 20.25 8.97 15.81
N GLY A 74 18.99 9.20 15.43
CA GLY A 74 18.63 9.91 14.19
C GLY A 74 18.74 9.10 12.90
N LYS A 75 19.19 7.84 12.96
CA LYS A 75 19.27 6.93 11.81
C LYS A 75 18.23 5.83 11.92
N VAL A 76 17.54 5.54 10.82
CA VAL A 76 16.58 4.42 10.75
C VAL A 76 17.34 3.14 10.42
N CYS A 77 17.20 2.13 11.27
CA CYS A 77 17.82 0.82 11.08
C CYS A 77 16.81 -0.12 10.41
N TYR A 78 17.05 -0.45 9.14
CA TYR A 78 16.13 -1.27 8.35
C TYR A 78 16.41 -2.77 8.47
N GLY A 79 17.64 -3.22 8.67
CA GLY A 79 17.95 -4.67 8.72
C GLY A 79 17.33 -5.42 7.54
N ASP A 80 16.71 -6.57 7.83
CA ASP A 80 15.98 -7.37 6.84
C ASP A 80 14.52 -6.93 6.64
N TYR A 81 14.06 -5.88 7.33
CA TYR A 81 12.65 -5.43 7.29
C TYR A 81 12.13 -5.21 5.87
N LEU A 82 12.94 -4.65 4.98
CA LEU A 82 12.48 -4.38 3.60
C LEU A 82 12.15 -5.67 2.85
N SER A 83 12.82 -6.78 3.17
CA SER A 83 12.47 -8.10 2.64
C SER A 83 11.17 -8.62 3.25
N VAL A 84 11.02 -8.52 4.58
CA VAL A 84 9.80 -8.90 5.30
C VAL A 84 8.58 -8.14 4.79
N LEU A 85 8.72 -6.83 4.55
CA LEU A 85 7.68 -5.99 3.98
C LEU A 85 7.34 -6.43 2.55
N SER A 86 8.34 -6.76 1.73
CA SER A 86 8.13 -7.24 0.36
C SER A 86 7.37 -8.57 0.35
N ASP A 87 7.75 -9.51 1.21
CA ASP A 87 7.09 -10.82 1.33
C ASP A 87 5.65 -10.67 1.81
N PHE A 88 5.42 -9.78 2.78
CA PHE A 88 4.07 -9.45 3.23
C PHE A 88 3.22 -8.83 2.11
N GLN A 89 3.80 -7.95 1.29
CA GLN A 89 3.12 -7.37 0.14
C GLN A 89 2.72 -8.42 -0.90
N GLU A 90 3.59 -9.40 -1.15
CA GLU A 90 3.31 -10.52 -2.04
C GLU A 90 2.22 -11.44 -1.48
N TYR A 91 2.24 -11.71 -0.18
CA TYR A 91 1.17 -12.43 0.52
C TYR A 91 -0.18 -11.72 0.34
N ILE A 92 -0.26 -10.42 0.64
CA ILE A 92 -1.51 -9.65 0.51
C ILE A 92 -2.04 -9.65 -0.93
N LYS A 93 -1.13 -9.52 -1.92
CA LYS A 93 -1.49 -9.60 -3.34
C LYS A 93 -2.06 -10.97 -3.71
N THR A 94 -1.51 -12.04 -3.16
CA THR A 94 -1.93 -13.43 -3.45
C THR A 94 -3.27 -13.75 -2.78
N GLU A 95 -3.43 -13.34 -1.52
CA GLU A 95 -4.60 -13.64 -0.69
C GLU A 95 -5.82 -12.80 -1.06
N PHE A 96 -5.64 -11.50 -1.35
CA PHE A 96 -6.75 -10.55 -1.56
C PHE A 96 -6.83 -10.00 -2.99
N GLY A 97 -5.89 -10.35 -3.88
CA GLY A 97 -5.86 -9.89 -5.26
C GLY A 97 -5.60 -8.39 -5.40
N LEU A 98 -6.15 -7.78 -6.46
CA LEU A 98 -6.15 -6.33 -6.67
C LEU A 98 -7.15 -5.69 -5.68
N LEU A 99 -6.63 -5.17 -4.59
CA LEU A 99 -7.39 -4.34 -3.67
C LEU A 99 -7.82 -3.03 -4.36
N ALA A 100 -8.93 -2.46 -3.89
CA ALA A 100 -9.59 -1.29 -4.47
C ALA A 100 -8.62 -0.11 -4.72
N PRO A 101 -8.88 0.75 -5.73
CA PRO A 101 -7.98 1.83 -6.09
C PRO A 101 -7.67 2.74 -4.90
N ASN A 102 -6.38 3.02 -4.70
CA ASN A 102 -5.89 3.76 -3.53
C ASN A 102 -6.38 5.22 -3.53
N LYS A 103 -6.42 5.85 -2.35
CA LYS A 103 -6.58 7.31 -2.20
C LYS A 103 -5.72 8.13 -3.17
N LYS A 104 -4.51 7.67 -3.51
CA LYS A 104 -3.66 8.31 -4.54
C LYS A 104 -4.30 8.27 -5.93
N PHE A 105 -4.83 7.13 -6.37
CA PHE A 105 -5.58 7.05 -7.63
C PHE A 105 -6.70 8.08 -7.64
N MET A 106 -7.52 8.13 -6.59
CA MET A 106 -8.66 9.04 -6.52
C MET A 106 -8.23 10.52 -6.53
N ASN A 107 -7.17 10.89 -5.82
CA ASN A 107 -6.68 12.28 -5.80
C ASN A 107 -6.20 12.73 -7.20
N TYR A 108 -5.46 11.88 -7.91
CA TYR A 108 -5.00 12.19 -9.27
C TYR A 108 -6.10 12.04 -10.32
N PHE A 109 -7.10 11.19 -10.09
CA PHE A 109 -8.30 11.07 -10.90
C PHE A 109 -9.08 12.39 -10.92
N TRP A 110 -9.36 12.97 -9.75
CA TRP A 110 -10.05 14.27 -9.66
C TRP A 110 -9.24 15.40 -10.30
N ARG A 111 -7.93 15.46 -10.06
CA ARG A 111 -7.05 16.47 -10.67
C ARG A 111 -6.96 16.32 -12.20
N GLY A 112 -6.84 15.10 -12.70
CA GLY A 112 -6.84 14.79 -14.12
C GLY A 112 -8.17 15.17 -14.78
N GLY A 113 -9.29 14.85 -14.12
CA GLY A 113 -10.63 15.21 -14.60
C GLY A 113 -10.85 16.72 -14.66
N PHE A 114 -10.45 17.44 -13.62
CA PHE A 114 -10.54 18.91 -13.61
C PHE A 114 -9.70 19.54 -14.74
N LEU A 115 -8.48 19.05 -14.96
CA LEU A 115 -7.62 19.54 -16.04
C LEU A 115 -8.23 19.23 -17.43
N GLY A 116 -8.74 18.00 -17.63
CA GLY A 116 -9.40 17.62 -18.87
C GLY A 116 -10.66 18.42 -19.16
N PHE A 117 -11.44 18.73 -18.12
CA PHE A 117 -12.60 19.61 -18.22
C PHE A 117 -12.20 21.02 -18.65
N LEU A 118 -11.23 21.64 -17.96
CA LEU A 118 -10.73 22.98 -18.31
C LEU A 118 -10.24 23.04 -19.77
N LEU A 119 -9.48 22.04 -20.21
CA LEU A 119 -8.99 21.98 -21.59
C LEU A 119 -10.11 21.86 -22.62
N GLY A 120 -11.12 21.02 -22.36
CA GLY A 120 -12.18 20.81 -23.33
C GLY A 120 -13.24 21.91 -23.36
N VAL A 121 -13.45 22.66 -22.26
CA VAL A 121 -14.41 23.79 -22.25
C VAL A 121 -14.01 24.89 -23.24
N PHE A 122 -12.72 25.07 -23.54
CA PHE A 122 -12.24 25.99 -24.57
C PHE A 122 -12.69 25.61 -26.00
N PHE A 123 -13.07 24.35 -26.22
CA PHE A 123 -13.49 23.87 -27.54
C PHE A 123 -15.00 23.57 -27.58
N ASN A 124 -15.48 22.71 -26.68
CA ASN A 124 -16.88 22.31 -26.60
C ASN A 124 -17.16 21.52 -25.30
N ILE A 125 -18.35 21.67 -24.72
CA ILE A 125 -18.76 20.95 -23.51
C ILE A 125 -18.71 19.42 -23.65
N TYR A 126 -19.03 18.86 -24.82
CA TYR A 126 -18.91 17.42 -25.06
C TYR A 126 -17.44 16.97 -25.08
N LEU A 127 -16.55 17.82 -25.60
CA LEU A 127 -15.11 17.58 -25.58
C LEU A 127 -14.55 17.71 -24.16
N ALA A 128 -15.09 18.63 -23.35
CA ALA A 128 -14.76 18.77 -21.93
C ALA A 128 -15.08 17.51 -21.12
N LEU A 129 -16.24 16.91 -21.35
CA LEU A 129 -16.61 15.65 -20.71
C LEU A 129 -15.70 14.50 -21.16
N ALA A 130 -15.44 14.40 -22.47
CA ALA A 130 -14.55 13.37 -23.02
C ALA A 130 -13.11 13.48 -22.48
N PHE A 131 -12.53 14.69 -22.49
CA PHE A 131 -11.20 14.94 -21.96
C PHE A 131 -11.14 14.79 -20.44
N SER A 132 -12.17 15.20 -19.70
CA SER A 132 -12.26 14.99 -18.26
C SER A 132 -12.13 13.51 -17.91
N VAL A 133 -12.94 12.64 -18.52
CA VAL A 133 -12.86 11.20 -18.28
C VAL A 133 -11.51 10.63 -18.72
N PHE A 134 -11.02 11.01 -19.90
CA PHE A 134 -9.75 10.52 -20.43
C PHE A 134 -8.56 10.88 -19.53
N PHE A 135 -8.42 12.15 -19.13
CA PHE A 135 -7.32 12.59 -18.28
C PHE A 135 -7.46 12.11 -16.84
N ALA A 136 -8.67 12.01 -16.29
CA ALA A 136 -8.90 11.43 -14.97
C ALA A 136 -8.35 10.00 -14.89
N PHE A 137 -8.68 9.16 -15.88
CA PHE A 137 -8.15 7.79 -15.95
C PHE A 137 -6.65 7.76 -16.27
N LEU A 138 -6.16 8.59 -17.19
CA LEU A 138 -4.74 8.63 -17.56
C LEU A 138 -3.85 8.97 -16.34
N PHE A 139 -4.18 10.02 -15.60
CA PHE A 139 -3.40 10.46 -14.44
C PHE A 139 -3.60 9.53 -13.25
N GLY A 140 -4.85 9.12 -12.97
CA GLY A 140 -5.15 8.15 -11.92
C GLY A 140 -4.38 6.85 -12.12
N ALA A 141 -4.50 6.23 -13.30
CA ALA A 141 -3.85 4.96 -13.61
C ALA A 141 -2.32 5.07 -13.68
N ARG A 142 -1.77 6.20 -14.16
CA ARG A 142 -0.32 6.39 -14.22
C ARG A 142 0.30 6.50 -12.83
N GLU A 143 -0.28 7.29 -11.95
CA GLU A 143 0.23 7.44 -10.57
C GLU A 143 -0.05 6.20 -9.73
N GLU A 144 -1.18 5.54 -9.94
CA GLU A 144 -1.43 4.24 -9.33
C GLU A 144 -0.42 3.20 -9.81
N ASN A 145 -0.09 3.13 -11.10
CA ASN A 145 0.94 2.24 -11.62
C ASN A 145 2.33 2.55 -11.03
N LYS A 146 2.70 3.83 -10.91
CA LYS A 146 3.96 4.21 -10.25
C LYS A 146 3.96 3.80 -8.77
N ALA A 147 2.86 4.05 -8.08
CA ALA A 147 2.76 3.74 -6.66
C ALA A 147 2.70 2.22 -6.42
N ARG A 148 2.10 1.43 -7.33
CA ARG A 148 2.16 -0.03 -7.36
C ARG A 148 3.57 -0.55 -7.66
N GLN A 149 4.27 0.02 -8.64
CA GLN A 149 5.68 -0.33 -8.94
C GLN A 149 6.61 -0.02 -7.76
N ALA A 150 6.30 1.03 -6.99
CA ALA A 150 7.04 1.41 -5.79
C ALA A 150 6.61 0.63 -4.53
N GLY A 151 5.67 -0.32 -4.62
CA GLY A 151 5.15 -1.05 -3.45
C GLY A 151 4.40 -0.17 -2.44
N LYS A 152 3.96 1.02 -2.85
CA LYS A 152 3.26 2.00 -1.98
C LYS A 152 1.74 1.82 -1.97
N VAL A 153 1.22 0.87 -2.75
CA VAL A 153 -0.22 0.60 -2.93
C VAL A 153 -0.44 -0.91 -2.99
N LEU A 154 -1.53 -1.36 -2.39
CA LEU A 154 -2.03 -2.73 -2.47
C LEU A 154 -2.36 -3.10 -3.93
N GLY A 155 -1.62 -4.02 -4.55
CA GLY A 155 -1.87 -4.47 -5.92
C GLY A 155 -0.62 -4.88 -6.71
N ALA A 156 -0.84 -5.49 -7.87
CA ALA A 156 0.16 -6.28 -8.61
C ALA A 156 1.49 -5.53 -8.91
N GLN A 157 2.52 -5.79 -8.11
CA GLN A 157 3.90 -5.64 -8.55
C GLN A 157 4.13 -6.56 -9.75
N LYS A 158 4.81 -6.05 -10.80
CA LYS A 158 5.38 -6.90 -11.83
C LYS A 158 6.31 -7.91 -11.14
N PRO A 159 6.26 -9.21 -11.49
CA PRO A 159 7.20 -10.17 -10.94
C PRO A 159 8.61 -9.65 -11.21
N LYS A 160 9.40 -9.40 -10.15
CA LYS A 160 10.84 -9.28 -10.32
C LYS A 160 11.32 -10.62 -10.84
N LEU A 161 12.00 -10.60 -11.99
CA LEU A 161 12.74 -11.75 -12.50
C LEU A 161 13.56 -12.35 -11.35
N LYS A 162 13.33 -13.64 -11.07
CA LYS A 162 14.12 -14.43 -10.13
C LYS A 162 15.59 -14.19 -10.44
N PHE A 163 16.34 -13.63 -9.49
CA PHE A 163 17.78 -13.80 -9.53
C PHE A 163 18.06 -15.29 -9.35
N VAL A 164 18.51 -15.90 -10.43
CA VAL A 164 19.08 -17.25 -10.44
C VAL A 164 20.23 -17.23 -9.44
N TYR A 165 20.08 -17.97 -8.34
CA TYR A 165 21.19 -18.29 -7.46
C TYR A 165 22.27 -18.95 -8.32
N LYS A 166 23.36 -18.21 -8.59
CA LYS A 166 24.55 -18.79 -9.18
C LYS A 166 25.14 -19.68 -8.10
N ASN A 167 24.95 -20.99 -8.24
CA ASN A 167 25.61 -22.01 -7.44
C ASN A 167 27.10 -21.64 -7.36
N LYS A 168 27.58 -21.28 -6.17
CA LYS A 168 28.98 -21.53 -5.81
C LYS A 168 29.06 -23.04 -5.66
N LYS A 169 29.54 -23.72 -6.70
CA LYS A 169 30.24 -24.97 -6.51
C LYS A 169 31.70 -24.66 -6.22
N GLU A 170 32.19 -25.41 -5.26
CA GLU A 170 33.55 -25.61 -4.78
C GLU A 170 34.63 -25.50 -5.86
#